data_AF-A0A6G4C8M6-F1
#
_entry.id   AF-A0A6G4C8M6-F1
#
_cell.length_a   1.000
_cell.length_b   1.000
_cell.length_c   1.000
_cell.angle_alpha   90.00
_cell.angle_beta   90.00
_cell.angle_gamma   90.00
#
_symmetry.space_group_name_H-M   'P 1'
#
loop_
_entity.id
_entity.type
_entity.pdbx_description
1 polymer ?
#
loop_
_entity_poly.entity_id
_entity_poly.type
_entity_poly.pdbx_seq_one_letter_code
_entity_poly.pdbx_strand_id
1 'polypeptide(L)'
;LNSHDGTSSYQMLPGLFRAVCQNGLVCGESFGEVRVPHKGDVVSQVIEGAYEVLGIFDRVEEKRDAMQSLLLPPPAQQALAKAALTYRFGEDHQPVTESQILSPRRWQDESNDLWTTYQR
;
A
#
# COMPACT_ATOMS: atom_id res chain seq x y z
N LEU A 1 2.11 14.79 -20.29
CA LEU A 1 2.53 13.41 -20.68
C LEU A 1 1.96 13.16 -22.06
N ASN A 2 2.81 12.94 -23.07
CA ASN A 2 2.35 12.68 -24.43
C ASN A 2 2.75 11.25 -24.82
N SER A 3 1.79 10.40 -25.16
CA SER A 3 2.05 9.05 -25.67
C SER A 3 2.55 9.05 -27.12
N HIS A 4 2.49 10.19 -27.80
CA HIS A 4 2.72 10.30 -29.25
C HIS A 4 4.22 10.33 -29.65
N ASP A 5 5.15 10.65 -28.72
CA ASP A 5 6.60 10.59 -28.97
C ASP A 5 7.28 9.34 -28.37
N GLY A 6 6.49 8.43 -27.78
CA GLY A 6 7.00 7.21 -27.15
C GLY A 6 7.69 7.41 -25.80
N THR A 7 7.66 8.62 -25.22
CA THR A 7 8.23 8.90 -23.88
C THR A 7 7.33 8.46 -22.72
N SER A 8 6.06 8.16 -23.02
CA SER A 8 5.10 7.60 -22.08
C SER A 8 4.79 6.15 -22.45
N SER A 9 4.74 5.27 -21.45
CA SER A 9 4.31 3.88 -21.58
C SER A 9 2.97 3.68 -20.89
N TYR A 10 2.22 2.66 -21.31
CA TYR A 10 1.18 2.10 -20.46
C TYR A 10 1.85 1.44 -19.24
N GLN A 11 1.30 1.62 -18.05
CA GLN A 11 1.87 1.11 -16.81
C GLN A 11 0.81 0.29 -16.07
N MET A 12 1.20 -0.91 -15.64
CA MET A 12 0.44 -1.72 -14.70
C MET A 12 1.22 -1.78 -13.39
N LEU A 13 0.61 -1.26 -12.33
CA LEU A 13 1.20 -1.21 -10.99
C LEU A 13 0.46 -2.22 -10.10
N PRO A 14 0.95 -3.46 -9.94
CA PRO A 14 0.44 -4.38 -8.94
C PRO A 14 0.73 -3.82 -7.55
N GLY A 15 -0.29 -3.70 -6.71
CA GLY A 15 -0.14 -3.03 -5.43
C GLY A 15 -1.39 -3.03 -4.56
N LEU A 16 -1.18 -2.77 -3.26
CA LEU A 16 -2.26 -2.46 -2.34
C LEU A 16 -2.33 -0.95 -2.18
N PHE A 17 -3.38 -0.38 -2.75
CA PHE A 17 -3.60 1.06 -2.78
C PHE A 17 -4.83 1.45 -2.00
N ARG A 18 -4.72 2.56 -1.29
CA ARG A 18 -5.79 3.15 -0.51
C ARG A 18 -5.98 4.59 -0.94
N ALA A 19 -7.16 4.91 -1.47
CA ALA A 19 -7.58 6.29 -1.69
C ALA A 19 -7.71 6.99 -0.34
N VAL A 20 -7.03 8.12 -0.15
CA VAL A 20 -6.91 8.85 1.13
C VAL A 20 -7.83 10.07 1.15
N CYS A 21 -7.88 10.85 0.07
CA CYS A 21 -8.77 12.00 -0.05
C CYS A 21 -9.37 12.15 -1.44
N GLN A 22 -10.45 12.91 -1.53
CA GLN A 22 -11.25 13.10 -2.75
C GLN A 22 -10.51 13.83 -3.87
N ASN A 23 -9.35 14.43 -3.60
CA ASN A 23 -8.49 15.04 -4.62
C ASN A 23 -7.64 14.02 -5.41
N GLY A 24 -7.82 12.72 -5.17
CA GLY A 24 -7.10 11.65 -5.85
C GLY A 24 -5.79 11.20 -5.17
N LEU A 25 -5.50 11.63 -3.94
CA LEU A 25 -4.37 11.10 -3.19
C LEU A 25 -4.59 9.61 -2.90
N VAL A 26 -3.62 8.79 -3.30
CA VAL A 26 -3.58 7.36 -3.05
C VAL A 26 -2.27 7.05 -2.33
N CYS A 27 -2.35 6.31 -1.23
CA CYS A 27 -1.19 5.77 -0.51
C CYS A 27 -1.19 4.26 -0.65
N GLY A 28 -0.02 3.65 -0.75
CA GLY A 28 0.07 2.20 -0.92
C GLY A 28 1.49 1.74 -1.22
N GLU A 29 1.62 0.43 -1.34
CA GLU A 29 2.84 -0.23 -1.75
C GLU A 29 2.62 -0.90 -3.11
N SER A 30 3.54 -0.65 -4.04
CA SER A 30 3.63 -1.35 -5.31
C SER A 30 4.60 -2.51 -5.15
N PHE A 31 4.22 -3.66 -5.71
CA PHE A 31 5.01 -4.90 -5.66
C PHE A 31 5.62 -5.23 -7.03
N GLY A 32 5.92 -4.19 -7.81
CA GLY A 32 6.42 -4.29 -9.17
C GLY A 32 5.79 -3.24 -10.07
N GLU A 33 6.32 -3.15 -11.28
CA GLU A 33 5.80 -2.27 -12.33
C GLU A 33 6.02 -2.93 -13.68
N VAL A 34 4.94 -3.11 -14.45
CA VAL A 34 5.03 -3.53 -15.84
C VAL A 34 4.83 -2.32 -16.73
N ARG A 35 5.79 -2.08 -17.64
CA ARG A 35 5.73 -0.98 -18.62
C ARG A 35 5.58 -1.53 -20.01
N VAL A 36 4.49 -1.17 -20.68
CA VAL A 36 4.26 -1.53 -22.08
C VAL A 36 4.43 -0.29 -22.97
N PRO A 37 5.44 -0.25 -23.85
CA PRO A 37 5.59 0.82 -24.82
C PRO A 37 4.41 0.83 -25.81
N HIS A 38 4.01 2.00 -26.29
CA HIS A 38 2.94 2.14 -27.29
C HIS A 38 3.38 1.79 -28.73
N LYS A 39 4.43 0.98 -28.88
CA LYS A 39 5.02 0.59 -30.18
C LYS A 39 5.49 -0.87 -30.12
N GLY A 40 5.42 -1.57 -31.26
CA GLY A 40 5.85 -2.96 -31.40
C GLY A 40 4.68 -3.91 -31.23
N ASP A 41 4.94 -5.11 -30.74
CA ASP A 41 3.89 -6.09 -30.43
C ASP A 41 3.22 -5.78 -29.09
N VAL A 42 2.40 -4.71 -29.08
CA VAL A 42 1.74 -4.19 -27.88
C VAL A 42 0.77 -5.22 -27.29
N VAL A 43 0.06 -5.98 -28.13
CA VAL A 43 -0.97 -6.93 -27.66
C VAL A 43 -0.34 -8.05 -26.85
N SER A 44 0.69 -8.70 -27.38
CA SER A 44 1.37 -9.79 -26.66
C SER A 44 2.01 -9.28 -25.36
N GLN A 45 2.64 -8.11 -25.39
CA GLN A 45 3.27 -7.52 -24.20
C GLN A 45 2.25 -7.15 -23.11
N VAL A 46 1.05 -6.68 -23.47
CA VAL A 46 -0.03 -6.45 -22.49
C VAL A 46 -0.48 -7.78 -21.88
N ILE A 47 -0.63 -8.83 -22.69
CA ILE A 47 -1.07 -10.15 -22.20
C ILE A 47 -0.03 -10.75 -21.24
N GLU A 48 1.25 -10.76 -21.64
CA GLU A 48 2.34 -11.24 -20.79
C GLU A 48 2.45 -10.43 -19.50
N GLY A 49 2.37 -9.11 -19.61
CA GLY A 49 2.39 -8.20 -18.46
C GLY A 49 1.23 -8.46 -17.48
N ALA A 50 0.04 -8.80 -17.98
CA ALA A 50 -1.09 -9.16 -17.14
C ALA A 50 -0.84 -10.47 -16.37
N TYR A 51 -0.24 -11.48 -17.01
CA TYR A 51 0.13 -12.72 -16.32
C TYR A 51 1.21 -12.50 -15.25
N GLU A 52 2.20 -11.65 -15.53
CA GLU A 52 3.22 -11.28 -14.54
C GLU A 52 2.58 -10.61 -13.31
N VAL A 53 1.67 -9.67 -13.56
CA VAL A 53 0.89 -9.00 -12.52
C VAL A 53 0.06 -9.99 -11.71
N LEU A 54 -0.60 -10.96 -12.34
CA LEU A 54 -1.36 -12.02 -11.64
C LEU A 54 -0.48 -12.84 -10.70
N GLY A 55 0.73 -13.20 -11.10
CA GLY A 55 1.66 -13.93 -10.23
C GLY A 55 2.14 -13.14 -9.00
N ILE A 56 2.04 -11.81 -9.02
CA ILE A 56 2.39 -10.95 -7.88
C ILE A 56 1.26 -10.93 -6.84
N PHE A 57 0.00 -10.99 -7.27
CA PHE A 57 -1.16 -10.87 -6.37
C PHE A 57 -1.17 -11.93 -5.27
N ASP A 58 -0.79 -13.18 -5.57
CA ASP A 58 -0.73 -14.26 -4.57
C ASP A 58 0.20 -13.91 -3.41
N ARG A 59 1.36 -13.31 -3.70
CA ARG A 59 2.34 -12.90 -2.69
C ARG A 59 1.82 -11.75 -1.83
N VAL A 60 1.09 -10.82 -2.45
CA VAL A 60 0.50 -9.67 -1.78
C VAL A 60 -0.62 -10.11 -0.84
N GLU A 61 -1.47 -11.01 -1.31
CA GLU A 61 -2.53 -11.63 -0.52
C GLU A 61 -1.95 -12.40 0.67
N GLU A 62 -0.91 -13.21 0.46
CA GLU A 62 -0.25 -13.94 1.55
C GLU A 62 0.29 -13.00 2.65
N LYS A 63 0.90 -11.86 2.28
CA LYS A 63 1.40 -10.88 3.26
C LYS A 63 0.26 -10.19 4.02
N ARG A 64 -0.80 -9.80 3.31
CA ARG A 64 -2.00 -9.23 3.92
C ARG A 64 -2.62 -10.22 4.91
N ASP A 65 -2.81 -11.46 4.49
CA ASP A 65 -3.44 -12.49 5.31
C ASP A 65 -2.59 -12.83 6.55
N ALA A 66 -1.26 -12.88 6.39
CA ALA A 66 -0.34 -13.03 7.52
C ALA A 66 -0.51 -11.90 8.55
N MET A 67 -0.59 -10.65 8.10
CA MET A 67 -0.83 -9.51 8.99
C MET A 67 -2.22 -9.55 9.63
N GLN A 68 -3.27 -9.90 8.88
CA GLN A 68 -4.63 -10.01 9.40
C GLN A 68 -4.78 -11.13 10.43
N SER A 69 -3.99 -12.21 10.31
CA SER A 69 -4.01 -13.32 11.26
C SER A 69 -3.40 -12.98 12.63
N LEU A 70 -2.59 -11.90 12.70
CA LEU A 70 -1.91 -11.50 13.92
C LEU A 70 -2.72 -10.46 14.70
N LEU A 71 -3.39 -10.91 15.76
CA LEU A 71 -4.08 -10.00 16.69
C LEU A 71 -3.08 -9.19 17.52
N LEU A 72 -3.31 -7.88 17.60
CA LEU A 72 -2.55 -6.96 18.45
C LEU A 72 -3.35 -6.59 19.70
N PRO A 73 -3.03 -7.14 20.87
CA PRO A 73 -3.61 -6.67 22.12
C PRO A 73 -3.23 -5.20 22.37
N PRO A 74 -3.96 -4.46 23.23
CA PRO A 74 -3.74 -3.02 23.41
C PRO A 74 -2.28 -2.60 23.69
N PRO A 75 -1.48 -3.32 24.51
CA PRO A 75 -0.08 -2.98 24.71
C PRO A 75 0.77 -3.10 23.43
N ALA A 76 0.46 -4.07 22.56
CA ALA A 76 1.17 -4.26 21.29
C ALA A 76 0.80 -3.18 20.28
N GLN A 77 -0.47 -2.73 20.25
CA GLN A 77 -0.88 -1.58 19.43
C GLN A 77 -0.14 -0.31 19.84
N GLN A 78 -0.04 -0.05 21.15
CA GLN A 78 0.71 1.10 21.68
C GLN A 78 2.21 1.00 21.36
N ALA A 79 2.80 -0.18 21.49
CA ALA A 79 4.20 -0.39 21.13
C ALA A 79 4.45 -0.13 19.64
N LEU A 80 3.56 -0.62 18.76
CA LEU A 80 3.62 -0.36 17.32
C LEU A 80 3.49 1.14 17.01
N ALA A 81 2.51 1.81 17.61
CA ALA A 81 2.30 3.25 17.44
C ALA A 81 3.53 4.07 17.88
N LYS A 82 4.08 3.76 19.07
CA LYS A 82 5.28 4.42 19.58
C LYS A 82 6.48 4.19 18.67
N ALA A 83 6.68 2.96 18.20
CA ALA A 83 7.76 2.64 17.27
C ALA A 83 7.60 3.42 15.95
N ALA A 84 6.38 3.52 15.41
CA ALA A 84 6.09 4.27 14.19
C ALA A 84 6.35 5.77 14.35
N LEU A 85 5.94 6.38 15.47
CA LEU A 85 6.21 7.79 15.76
C LEU A 85 7.70 8.06 15.90
N THR A 86 8.41 7.19 16.64
CA THR A 86 9.86 7.31 16.84
C THR A 86 10.61 7.15 15.51
N TYR A 87 10.18 6.21 14.66
CA TYR A 87 10.76 6.02 13.33
C TYR A 87 10.58 7.25 12.43
N ARG A 88 9.40 7.90 12.49
CA ARG A 88 9.07 9.04 11.63
C ARG A 88 9.64 10.37 12.11
N PHE A 89 9.56 10.63 13.41
CA PHE A 89 9.84 11.95 14.00
C PHE A 89 11.06 11.96 14.93
N GLY A 90 11.63 10.80 15.24
CA GLY A 90 12.69 10.67 16.24
C GLY A 90 12.17 10.70 17.68
N GLU A 91 13.09 10.87 18.62
CA GLU A 91 12.80 10.97 20.07
C GLU A 91 12.49 12.40 20.53
N ASP A 92 12.68 13.38 19.64
CA ASP A 92 12.37 14.79 19.89
C ASP A 92 10.85 15.06 19.85
N HIS A 93 10.45 16.30 19.57
CA HIS A 93 9.03 16.67 19.54
C HIS A 93 8.24 15.90 18.47
N GLN A 94 7.26 15.11 18.93
CA GLN A 94 6.30 14.40 18.08
C GLN A 94 4.99 15.22 18.01
N PRO A 95 4.53 15.61 16.80
CA PRO A 95 3.36 16.50 16.64
C PRO A 95 2.01 15.79 16.85
N VAL A 96 2.02 14.46 17.02
CA VAL A 96 0.84 13.62 17.22
C VAL A 96 1.13 12.55 18.27
N THR A 97 0.10 12.10 18.97
CA THR A 97 0.20 11.06 20.03
C THR A 97 -0.09 9.66 19.50
N GLU A 98 0.30 8.62 20.25
CA GLU A 98 -0.03 7.24 19.91
C GLU A 98 -1.55 7.03 19.81
N SER A 99 -2.32 7.65 20.73
CA SER A 99 -3.78 7.56 20.72
C SER A 99 -4.42 8.21 19.48
N GLN A 100 -3.82 9.28 18.95
CA GLN A 100 -4.32 9.95 17.75
C GLN A 100 -4.09 9.10 16.49
N ILE A 101 -2.96 8.41 16.39
CA ILE A 101 -2.67 7.53 15.25
C ILE A 101 -3.33 6.16 15.37
N LEU A 102 -3.65 5.70 16.58
CA LEU A 102 -4.41 4.46 16.80
C LEU A 102 -5.94 4.63 16.66
N SER A 103 -6.42 5.85 16.48
CA SER A 103 -7.85 6.12 16.30
C SER A 103 -8.28 5.75 14.87
N PRO A 104 -9.16 4.75 14.68
CA PRO A 104 -9.62 4.38 13.34
C PRO A 104 -10.41 5.54 12.72
N ARG A 105 -10.11 5.84 11.45
CA ARG A 105 -10.83 6.87 10.66
C ARG A 105 -11.93 6.29 9.79
N ARG A 106 -11.95 4.97 9.63
CA ARG A 106 -12.90 4.22 8.79
C ARG A 106 -13.33 2.97 9.53
N TRP A 107 -14.56 2.54 9.29
CA TRP A 107 -15.14 1.35 9.88
C TRP A 107 -14.34 0.07 9.52
N GLN A 108 -13.71 0.03 8.34
CA GLN A 108 -12.88 -1.11 7.94
C GLN A 108 -11.58 -1.28 8.77
N ASP A 109 -11.16 -0.25 9.51
CA ASP A 109 -9.91 -0.25 10.29
C ASP A 109 -10.15 -0.43 11.81
N GLU A 110 -11.39 -0.78 12.20
CA GLU A 110 -11.78 -0.98 13.61
C GLU A 110 -11.27 -2.30 14.21
N SER A 111 -10.93 -3.29 13.37
CA SER A 111 -10.34 -4.55 13.85
C SER A 111 -8.99 -4.29 14.53
N ASN A 112 -8.58 -5.21 15.39
CA ASN A 112 -7.37 -5.11 16.21
C ASN A 112 -6.25 -6.03 15.73
N ASP A 113 -6.28 -6.46 14.48
CA ASP A 113 -5.17 -7.18 13.85
C ASP A 113 -4.06 -6.22 13.39
N LEU A 114 -2.88 -6.76 13.09
CA LEU A 114 -1.74 -5.97 12.65
C LEU A 114 -2.04 -5.22 11.36
N TRP A 115 -2.77 -5.81 10.42
CA TRP A 115 -3.12 -5.17 9.15
C TRP A 115 -3.98 -3.93 9.35
N THR A 116 -5.08 -4.05 10.09
CA THR A 116 -6.00 -2.95 10.35
C THR A 116 -5.39 -1.89 11.25
N THR A 117 -4.62 -2.27 12.28
CA THR A 117 -3.90 -1.33 13.14
C THR A 117 -2.85 -0.53 12.36
N TYR A 118 -2.13 -1.15 11.43
CA TYR A 118 -1.16 -0.48 10.55
C TYR A 118 -1.81 0.57 9.64
N GLN A 119 -3.10 0.42 9.36
CA GLN A 119 -3.84 1.23 8.41
C GLN A 119 -4.58 2.42 9.04
N ARG A 120 -4.48 2.62 10.37
CA ARG A 120 -5.16 3.71 11.11
C ARG A 120 -4.50 5.08 10.92
#